data_AF-A0A0S9QLX7-F1
#
_entry.id   AF-A0A0S9QLX7-F1
#
_cell.length_a   1.000
_cell.length_b   1.000
_cell.length_c   1.000
_cell.angle_alpha   90.00
_cell.angle_beta   90.00
_cell.angle_gamma   90.00
#
_symmetry.space_group_name_H-M   'P 1'
#
loop_
_entity.id
_entity.type
_entity.pdbx_description
1 polymer ?
#
loop_
_entity_poly.entity_id
_entity_poly.type
_entity_poly.pdbx_seq_one_letter_code
_entity_poly.pdbx_strand_id
1 'polypeptide(L)'
;MERRDRPGRRPRRLAAAGLAAHLLAVSHFAPSTGPARADEAAAPARIFISGHSLTDRPIPDDLVRIAASLGQPLAWGRRHGSGSTIRQRACRDGAFVTDEASDPDGPGGLYDTLVVTEQHDLMGAFLWNDTIGALGRLHDCASAANPGIKTWFYVPWMSLDDKDEPSAWIAYERAAAPLWHCLVAAANRRSVAARRGNPIAILPAATALVTLIERAANGSAPPGWPEKDAGRTTALLIQDQVHPTRLGHYALALVTYAAMTGRAPIGAWAPEGIDPQTARALQDFAGTVAATAAREPEPDPAACAARLRSQATEIFWPYMERAHWRPQAGLLGARVERLSKALRWRWKLWRAPGWTPFDPSSDGTG
;
A
#
# COMPACT_ATOMS: atom_id res chain seq x y z
N MET A 1 64.92 -5.07 73.61
CA MET A 1 64.01 -4.97 74.77
C MET A 1 62.62 -4.89 74.19
N GLU A 2 61.64 -5.74 74.45
CA GLU A 2 61.46 -6.78 75.44
C GLU A 2 60.35 -7.69 74.91
N ARG A 3 60.46 -9.00 75.18
CA ARG A 3 59.51 -10.04 74.79
C ARG A 3 58.31 -10.09 75.76
N ARG A 4 57.29 -10.83 75.32
CA ARG A 4 56.27 -11.59 76.09
C ARG A 4 55.01 -10.81 76.52
N ASP A 5 53.79 -11.36 76.53
CA ASP A 5 53.35 -12.75 76.61
C ASP A 5 51.95 -12.96 75.96
N ARG A 6 51.72 -14.17 75.43
CA ARG A 6 50.38 -14.80 75.26
C ARG A 6 50.05 -15.50 76.59
N PRO A 7 48.78 -15.69 77.05
CA PRO A 7 47.79 -16.65 76.48
C PRO A 7 46.32 -16.17 76.66
N GLY A 8 45.24 -16.71 76.12
CA GLY A 8 44.86 -18.06 75.73
C GLY A 8 43.62 -18.49 76.55
N ARG A 9 42.43 -18.59 75.93
CA ARG A 9 41.39 -19.60 76.27
C ARG A 9 40.15 -19.49 75.36
N ARG A 10 39.83 -20.64 74.75
CA ARG A 10 38.59 -21.01 74.02
C ARG A 10 37.43 -21.25 75.02
N PRO A 11 36.25 -21.78 74.60
CA PRO A 11 35.32 -21.45 73.50
C PRO A 11 33.87 -21.28 74.02
N ARG A 12 32.92 -20.88 73.16
CA ARG A 12 31.57 -21.48 73.13
C ARG A 12 30.84 -21.09 71.84
N ARG A 13 30.26 -22.11 71.20
CA ARG A 13 29.50 -22.07 69.95
C ARG A 13 28.01 -21.79 70.23
N LEU A 14 27.30 -21.47 69.13
CA LEU A 14 25.85 -21.45 68.89
C LEU A 14 25.19 -20.13 69.32
N ALA A 15 24.33 -19.46 68.52
CA ALA A 15 23.56 -19.81 67.33
C ALA A 15 23.28 -18.49 66.55
N ALA A 16 23.37 -18.43 65.22
CA ALA A 16 22.31 -18.66 64.22
C ALA A 16 21.75 -17.36 63.60
N ALA A 17 21.68 -17.38 62.27
CA ALA A 17 21.00 -16.47 61.31
C ALA A 17 21.43 -14.99 61.34
N GLY A 18 21.96 -14.38 60.26
CA GLY A 18 21.54 -14.49 58.85
C GLY A 18 20.91 -13.15 58.45
N LEU A 19 21.72 -12.13 58.17
CA LEU A 19 22.11 -11.61 56.84
C LEU A 19 21.06 -10.72 56.15
N ALA A 20 21.32 -9.40 56.18
CA ALA A 20 20.98 -8.47 55.10
C ALA A 20 21.77 -7.17 55.31
N ALA A 21 22.79 -6.91 54.49
CA ALA A 21 23.44 -5.61 54.40
C ALA A 21 23.81 -5.34 52.94
N HIS A 22 23.24 -4.25 52.43
CA HIS A 22 23.36 -3.72 51.09
C HIS A 22 24.81 -3.39 50.71
N LEU A 23 25.27 -3.91 49.57
CA LEU A 23 26.44 -3.40 48.86
C LEU A 23 25.97 -2.48 47.73
N LEU A 24 26.32 -1.20 47.86
CA LEU A 24 26.24 -0.18 46.80
C LEU A 24 27.27 -0.52 45.71
N ALA A 25 26.80 -0.90 44.54
CA ALA A 25 27.62 -0.94 43.33
C ALA A 25 27.47 0.39 42.58
N VAL A 26 28.57 1.13 42.44
CA VAL A 26 28.67 2.34 41.62
C VAL A 26 28.86 1.91 40.17
N SER A 27 27.77 1.88 39.40
CA SER A 27 27.81 1.68 37.96
C SER A 27 28.30 2.94 37.26
N HIS A 28 29.48 2.86 36.65
CA HIS A 28 29.99 3.89 35.74
C HIS A 28 29.16 3.88 34.45
N PHE A 29 28.26 4.86 34.29
CA PHE A 29 27.61 5.15 33.02
C PHE A 29 28.62 5.84 32.10
N ALA A 30 29.10 5.14 31.09
CA ALA A 30 29.72 5.76 29.93
C ALA A 30 28.59 6.32 29.02
N PRO A 31 28.63 7.59 28.59
CA PRO A 31 27.67 8.08 27.62
C PRO A 31 28.06 7.56 26.23
N SER A 32 27.26 6.65 25.66
CA SER A 32 27.41 6.31 24.24
C SER A 32 26.84 7.45 23.40
N THR A 33 27.68 8.42 23.06
CA THR A 33 27.41 9.37 21.98
C THR A 33 27.70 8.69 20.64
N GLY A 34 26.77 7.86 20.19
CA GLY A 34 26.64 7.50 18.78
C GLY A 34 25.33 8.10 18.27
N PRO A 35 25.28 8.69 17.07
CA PRO A 35 23.99 9.06 16.50
C PRO A 35 23.14 7.80 16.42
N ALA A 36 21.94 7.84 17.00
CA ALA A 36 20.94 6.81 16.80
C ALA A 36 20.82 6.60 15.29
N ARG A 37 21.14 5.39 14.83
CA ARG A 37 20.81 4.94 13.48
C ARG A 37 19.31 5.22 13.34
N ALA A 38 18.93 6.01 12.33
CA ALA A 38 17.53 6.12 11.95
C ALA A 38 16.97 4.69 11.89
N ASP A 39 15.92 4.43 12.68
CA ASP A 39 15.31 3.10 12.81
C ASP A 39 15.15 2.49 11.41
N GLU A 40 15.90 1.42 11.14
CA GLU A 40 15.63 0.58 9.99
C GLU A 40 14.28 -0.06 10.30
N ALA A 41 13.21 0.48 9.70
CA ALA A 41 11.85 0.01 9.93
C ALA A 41 11.84 -1.52 9.80
N ALA A 42 11.41 -2.19 10.87
CA ALA A 42 11.34 -3.64 10.89
C ALA A 42 10.52 -4.12 9.69
N ALA A 43 11.00 -5.17 9.01
CA ALA A 43 10.29 -5.74 7.88
C ALA A 43 8.90 -6.24 8.34
N PRO A 44 7.87 -6.18 7.47
CA PRO A 44 6.54 -6.68 7.78
C PRO A 44 6.60 -8.16 8.18
N ALA A 45 5.95 -8.52 9.27
CA ALA A 45 5.83 -9.92 9.70
C ALA A 45 4.39 -10.43 9.55
N ARG A 46 3.38 -9.58 9.76
CA ARG A 46 1.97 -9.93 9.60
C ARG A 46 1.20 -8.84 8.85
N ILE A 47 0.73 -9.18 7.66
CA ILE A 47 -0.04 -8.26 6.81
C ILE A 47 -1.54 -8.55 6.84
N PHE A 48 -2.35 -7.50 6.81
CA PHE A 48 -3.78 -7.61 6.56
C PHE A 48 -4.13 -6.97 5.22
N ILE A 49 -4.74 -7.72 4.32
CA ILE A 49 -5.16 -7.22 3.01
C ILE A 49 -6.66 -6.93 3.03
N SER A 50 -7.01 -5.65 2.93
CA SER A 50 -8.39 -5.19 2.78
C SER A 50 -8.62 -4.82 1.32
N GLY A 51 -9.29 -5.69 0.56
CA GLY A 51 -9.40 -5.50 -0.88
C GLY A 51 -10.50 -6.29 -1.61
N HIS A 52 -10.25 -6.55 -2.88
CA HIS A 52 -11.13 -7.25 -3.81
C HIS A 52 -10.28 -8.05 -4.83
N SER A 53 -10.84 -8.40 -5.99
CA SER A 53 -10.20 -9.28 -6.97
C SER A 53 -8.79 -8.86 -7.42
N LEU A 54 -8.44 -7.57 -7.41
CA LEU A 54 -7.12 -7.07 -7.84
C LEU A 54 -6.00 -7.25 -6.81
N THR A 55 -6.36 -7.62 -5.58
CA THR A 55 -5.44 -7.93 -4.48
C THR A 55 -5.68 -9.35 -3.96
N ASP A 56 -6.38 -10.17 -4.73
CA ASP A 56 -6.71 -11.55 -4.36
C ASP A 56 -5.51 -12.48 -4.62
N ARG A 57 -5.65 -13.74 -4.21
CA ARG A 57 -4.74 -14.83 -4.57
C ARG A 57 -4.54 -14.87 -6.09
N PRO A 58 -3.30 -15.12 -6.54
CA PRO A 58 -2.14 -15.56 -5.74
C PRO A 58 -1.24 -14.44 -5.18
N ILE A 59 -1.57 -13.14 -5.26
CA ILE A 59 -0.66 -12.05 -4.79
C ILE A 59 -0.18 -12.26 -3.34
N PRO A 60 -1.05 -12.43 -2.33
CA PRO A 60 -0.59 -12.67 -0.97
C PRO A 60 0.23 -13.96 -0.81
N ASP A 61 -0.12 -15.02 -1.52
CA ASP A 61 0.60 -16.30 -1.44
C ASP A 61 2.02 -16.18 -2.01
N ASP A 62 2.16 -15.46 -3.12
CA ASP A 62 3.46 -15.14 -3.72
C ASP A 62 4.29 -14.24 -2.82
N LEU A 63 3.65 -13.27 -2.16
CA LEU A 63 4.32 -12.37 -1.23
C LEU A 63 4.95 -13.13 -0.05
N VAL A 64 4.26 -14.13 0.50
CA VAL A 64 4.82 -15.03 1.52
C VAL A 64 6.03 -15.78 0.99
N ARG A 65 5.95 -16.34 -0.22
CA ARG A 65 7.05 -17.11 -0.82
C ARG A 65 8.26 -16.22 -1.13
N ILE A 66 8.04 -15.01 -1.65
CA ILE A 66 9.07 -13.99 -1.89
C ILE A 66 9.76 -13.67 -0.57
N ALA A 67 9.00 -13.30 0.47
CA ALA A 67 9.55 -12.91 1.76
C ALA A 67 10.33 -14.07 2.42
N ALA A 68 9.76 -15.27 2.43
CA ALA A 68 10.41 -16.47 2.98
C ALA A 68 11.73 -16.81 2.26
N SER A 69 11.77 -16.68 0.92
CA SER A 69 13.00 -16.92 0.14
C SER A 69 14.13 -15.92 0.43
N LEU A 70 13.78 -14.76 0.99
CA LEU A 70 14.71 -13.72 1.42
C LEU A 70 14.97 -13.75 2.94
N GLY A 71 14.57 -14.82 3.64
CA GLY A 71 14.77 -14.98 5.07
C GLY A 71 13.85 -14.11 5.94
N GLN A 72 12.73 -13.65 5.40
CA GLN A 72 11.74 -12.81 6.08
C GLN A 72 10.39 -13.54 6.14
N PRO A 73 10.12 -14.34 7.19
CA PRO A 73 8.84 -15.00 7.30
C PRO A 73 7.72 -13.97 7.38
N LEU A 74 6.65 -14.19 6.61
CA LEU A 74 5.49 -13.32 6.51
C LEU A 74 4.22 -14.18 6.61
N ALA A 75 3.27 -13.74 7.41
CA ALA A 75 1.90 -14.27 7.43
C ALA A 75 0.91 -13.21 6.93
N TRP A 76 -0.23 -13.64 6.41
CA TRP A 76 -1.24 -12.72 5.90
C TRP A 76 -2.66 -13.15 6.24
N GLY A 77 -3.52 -12.17 6.53
CA GLY A 77 -4.97 -12.33 6.57
C GLY A 77 -5.65 -11.38 5.59
N ARG A 78 -6.95 -11.60 5.35
CA ARG A 78 -7.70 -10.72 4.46
C ARG A 78 -9.14 -10.49 4.85
N ARG A 79 -9.63 -9.32 4.42
CA ARG A 79 -11.04 -9.03 4.21
C ARG A 79 -11.28 -8.69 2.75
N HIS A 80 -12.03 -9.56 2.10
CA HIS A 80 -12.29 -9.49 0.66
C HIS A 80 -13.79 -9.37 0.39
N GLY A 81 -14.16 -8.50 -0.53
CA GLY A 81 -15.48 -8.49 -1.15
C GLY A 81 -15.33 -8.20 -2.64
N SER A 82 -15.92 -9.02 -3.51
CA SER A 82 -15.81 -8.82 -4.96
C SER A 82 -16.32 -7.43 -5.35
N GLY A 83 -15.49 -6.67 -6.06
CA GLY A 83 -15.75 -5.29 -6.40
C GLY A 83 -16.08 -4.39 -5.21
N SER A 84 -15.70 -4.72 -3.97
CA SER A 84 -16.09 -3.91 -2.81
C SER A 84 -15.26 -2.63 -2.66
N THR A 85 -15.94 -1.57 -2.26
CA THR A 85 -15.32 -0.29 -1.90
C THR A 85 -14.63 -0.36 -0.52
N ILE A 86 -13.71 0.57 -0.24
CA ILE A 86 -13.14 0.70 1.12
C ILE A 86 -14.26 0.96 2.13
N ARG A 87 -15.24 1.79 1.78
CA ARG A 87 -16.39 2.10 2.64
C ARG A 87 -17.15 0.84 3.07
N GLN A 88 -17.35 -0.13 2.17
CA GLN A 88 -18.02 -1.39 2.49
C GLN A 88 -17.19 -2.32 3.37
N ARG A 89 -15.86 -2.18 3.35
CA ARG A 89 -14.90 -2.94 4.16
C ARG A 89 -14.34 -2.17 5.36
N ALA A 90 -14.89 -1.00 5.65
CA ALA A 90 -14.44 -0.14 6.72
C ALA A 90 -14.68 -0.79 8.11
N CYS A 91 -14.26 -0.06 9.15
CA CYS A 91 -14.46 -0.43 10.54
C CYS A 91 -15.93 -0.72 10.85
N ARG A 92 -16.19 -1.63 11.79
CA ARG A 92 -17.52 -1.88 12.35
C ARG A 92 -17.51 -1.36 13.78
N ASP A 93 -18.44 -0.46 14.10
CA ASP A 93 -18.57 0.13 15.45
C ASP A 93 -17.26 0.77 15.98
N GLY A 94 -16.47 1.37 15.07
CA GLY A 94 -15.17 1.97 15.40
C GLY A 94 -14.01 0.98 15.59
N ALA A 95 -14.27 -0.32 15.50
CA ALA A 95 -13.26 -1.36 15.63
C ALA A 95 -12.72 -1.81 14.26
N PHE A 96 -11.42 -2.09 14.21
CA PHE A 96 -10.80 -2.76 13.07
C PHE A 96 -11.28 -4.21 13.04
N VAL A 97 -11.92 -4.61 11.94
CA VAL A 97 -12.52 -5.94 11.80
C VAL A 97 -11.59 -6.84 11.02
N THR A 98 -11.14 -7.90 11.67
CA THR A 98 -10.28 -8.93 11.08
C THR A 98 -11.01 -10.26 10.87
N ASP A 99 -12.34 -10.33 11.07
CA ASP A 99 -13.15 -11.54 10.81
C ASP A 99 -12.85 -12.04 9.38
N GLU A 100 -12.00 -13.06 9.29
CA GLU A 100 -11.31 -13.44 8.05
C GLU A 100 -12.22 -14.19 7.08
N ALA A 101 -12.06 -13.91 5.79
CA ALA A 101 -12.51 -14.83 4.74
C ALA A 101 -11.46 -15.93 4.48
N SER A 102 -10.20 -15.76 4.89
CA SER A 102 -9.14 -16.77 4.81
C SER A 102 -7.97 -16.35 5.70
N ASP A 103 -7.75 -17.06 6.79
CA ASP A 103 -6.48 -17.05 7.52
C ASP A 103 -5.78 -18.38 7.25
N PRO A 104 -4.64 -18.39 6.54
CA PRO A 104 -3.88 -19.61 6.32
C PRO A 104 -3.11 -20.08 7.57
N ASP A 105 -2.85 -19.21 8.57
CA ASP A 105 -1.94 -19.49 9.70
C ASP A 105 -2.59 -19.43 11.10
N GLY A 106 -3.87 -19.05 11.19
CA GLY A 106 -4.66 -19.03 12.41
C GLY A 106 -4.54 -17.72 13.24
N PRO A 107 -5.47 -17.50 14.21
CA PRO A 107 -5.84 -16.17 14.74
C PRO A 107 -4.81 -15.51 15.69
N GLY A 108 -3.53 -15.81 15.56
CA GLY A 108 -2.48 -15.37 16.48
C GLY A 108 -1.77 -14.09 16.08
N GLY A 109 -2.04 -12.98 16.78
CA GLY A 109 -1.19 -11.77 16.79
C GLY A 109 -1.70 -10.59 15.96
N LEU A 110 -1.35 -9.38 16.40
CA LEU A 110 -1.74 -8.13 15.72
C LEU A 110 -1.03 -8.02 14.36
N TYR A 111 -1.76 -7.54 13.36
CA TYR A 111 -1.18 -7.16 12.07
C TYR A 111 -0.31 -5.91 12.24
N ASP A 112 0.90 -5.92 11.68
CA ASP A 112 1.83 -4.79 11.66
C ASP A 112 1.74 -3.98 10.36
N THR A 113 1.07 -4.53 9.34
CA THR A 113 0.91 -3.90 8.05
C THR A 113 -0.52 -4.05 7.54
N LEU A 114 -1.11 -2.97 7.04
CA LEU A 114 -2.39 -2.95 6.33
C LEU A 114 -2.13 -2.61 4.86
N VAL A 115 -2.49 -3.50 3.94
CA VAL A 115 -2.56 -3.20 2.51
C VAL A 115 -4.03 -3.01 2.15
N VAL A 116 -4.38 -1.85 1.60
CA VAL A 116 -5.76 -1.51 1.26
C VAL A 116 -5.88 -0.99 -0.17
N THR A 117 -6.86 -1.48 -0.92
CA THR A 117 -7.22 -0.93 -2.25
C THR A 117 -8.64 -0.38 -2.24
N GLU A 118 -8.92 0.60 -3.09
CA GLU A 118 -10.28 1.00 -3.50
C GLU A 118 -10.69 0.27 -4.78
N GLN A 119 -11.99 0.29 -5.11
CA GLN A 119 -12.45 0.01 -6.46
C GLN A 119 -11.66 0.81 -7.50
N HIS A 120 -11.55 0.26 -8.71
CA HIS A 120 -10.71 0.81 -9.77
C HIS A 120 -11.28 2.04 -10.50
N ASP A 121 -12.53 2.45 -10.24
CA ASP A 121 -13.07 3.70 -10.79
C ASP A 121 -12.65 4.92 -9.96
N LEU A 122 -11.62 5.63 -10.43
CA LEU A 122 -11.12 6.87 -9.82
C LEU A 122 -12.23 7.89 -9.58
N MET A 123 -13.20 7.98 -10.49
CA MET A 123 -14.25 8.98 -10.38
C MET A 123 -15.34 8.57 -9.42
N GLY A 124 -15.63 7.27 -9.36
CA GLY A 124 -16.41 6.71 -8.27
C GLY A 124 -15.78 6.92 -6.91
N ALA A 125 -14.45 6.79 -6.82
CA ALA A 125 -13.72 7.06 -5.58
C ALA A 125 -13.95 8.49 -5.07
N PHE A 126 -13.87 9.50 -5.94
CA PHE A 126 -14.08 10.91 -5.56
C PHE A 126 -15.53 11.33 -5.38
N LEU A 127 -16.46 10.76 -6.15
CA LEU A 127 -17.82 11.30 -6.24
C LEU A 127 -18.86 10.53 -5.44
N TRP A 128 -18.66 9.22 -5.22
CA TRP A 128 -19.73 8.34 -4.73
C TRP A 128 -19.32 7.47 -3.54
N ASN A 129 -18.02 7.18 -3.39
CA ASN A 129 -17.55 6.18 -2.44
C ASN A 129 -17.03 6.75 -1.10
N ASP A 130 -16.86 8.07 -0.97
CA ASP A 130 -16.18 8.69 0.18
C ASP A 130 -14.83 8.01 0.46
N THR A 131 -14.04 7.74 -0.59
CA THR A 131 -12.80 6.97 -0.42
C THR A 131 -11.82 7.69 0.51
N ILE A 132 -11.74 9.02 0.47
CA ILE A 132 -10.87 9.82 1.34
C ILE A 132 -11.25 9.62 2.82
N GLY A 133 -12.53 9.78 3.16
CA GLY A 133 -13.01 9.59 4.53
C GLY A 133 -12.92 8.13 4.97
N ALA A 134 -13.30 7.18 4.10
CA ALA A 134 -13.26 5.76 4.40
C ALA A 134 -11.83 5.24 4.63
N LEU A 135 -10.87 5.67 3.80
CA LEU A 135 -9.46 5.32 3.95
C LEU A 135 -8.88 5.89 5.25
N GLY A 136 -9.13 7.17 5.55
CA GLY A 136 -8.70 7.79 6.80
C GLY A 136 -9.26 7.09 8.04
N ARG A 137 -10.56 6.79 8.05
CA ARG A 137 -11.21 6.05 9.16
C ARG A 137 -10.65 4.64 9.31
N LEU A 138 -10.48 3.91 8.21
CA LEU A 138 -9.93 2.55 8.27
C LEU A 138 -8.51 2.54 8.86
N HIS A 139 -7.67 3.50 8.44
CA HIS A 139 -6.33 3.66 8.96
C HIS A 139 -6.31 4.04 10.44
N ASP A 140 -7.21 4.92 10.88
CA ASP A 140 -7.36 5.28 12.30
C ASP A 140 -7.78 4.09 13.16
N CYS A 141 -8.74 3.27 12.71
CA CYS A 141 -9.15 2.06 13.44
C CYS A 141 -8.01 1.03 13.52
N ALA A 142 -7.30 0.82 12.42
CA ALA A 142 -6.17 -0.10 12.39
C ALA A 142 -5.06 0.38 13.34
N SER A 143 -4.79 1.68 13.36
CA SER A 143 -3.82 2.30 14.27
C SER A 143 -4.28 2.28 15.74
N ALA A 144 -5.58 2.31 16.01
CA ALA A 144 -6.11 2.14 17.36
C ALA A 144 -5.88 0.71 17.89
N ALA A 145 -5.96 -0.30 17.02
CA ALA A 145 -5.65 -1.69 17.35
C ALA A 145 -4.13 -1.93 17.48
N ASN A 146 -3.33 -1.32 16.62
CA ASN A 146 -1.86 -1.36 16.67
C ASN A 146 -1.27 0.00 16.27
N PRO A 147 -0.79 0.83 17.23
CA PRO A 147 -0.23 2.15 16.95
C PRO A 147 0.98 2.16 16.01
N GLY A 148 1.67 1.02 15.87
CA GLY A 148 2.81 0.85 14.95
C GLY A 148 2.43 0.41 13.54
N ILE A 149 1.15 0.16 13.24
CA ILE A 149 0.75 -0.43 11.96
C ILE A 149 1.11 0.48 10.77
N LYS A 150 1.74 -0.09 9.74
CA LYS A 150 2.03 0.62 8.48
C LYS A 150 0.93 0.39 7.48
N THR A 151 0.33 1.46 6.95
CA THR A 151 -0.77 1.36 5.99
C THR A 151 -0.29 1.74 4.59
N TRP A 152 -0.56 0.87 3.63
CA TRP A 152 -0.24 1.02 2.22
C TRP A 152 -1.52 1.06 1.38
N PHE A 153 -1.72 2.16 0.66
CA PHE A 153 -2.78 2.26 -0.34
C PHE A 153 -2.29 1.65 -1.66
N TYR A 154 -2.76 0.45 -1.95
CA TYR A 154 -2.56 -0.25 -3.22
C TYR A 154 -3.35 0.47 -4.30
N VAL A 155 -2.67 1.21 -5.18
CA VAL A 155 -3.30 2.00 -6.23
C VAL A 155 -3.87 1.07 -7.30
N PRO A 156 -5.21 1.00 -7.46
CA PRO A 156 -5.83 0.18 -8.49
C PRO A 156 -5.68 0.83 -9.88
N TRP A 157 -5.91 0.04 -10.93
CA TRP A 157 -5.96 0.50 -12.31
C TRP A 157 -7.32 0.21 -12.94
N MET A 158 -7.74 1.06 -13.87
CA MET A 158 -8.97 0.94 -14.64
C MET A 158 -8.94 -0.25 -15.58
N SER A 159 -10.12 -0.76 -15.96
CA SER A 159 -10.23 -1.72 -17.06
C SER A 159 -9.72 -1.13 -18.39
N LEU A 160 -8.98 -1.93 -19.14
CA LEU A 160 -8.58 -1.65 -20.53
C LEU A 160 -9.81 -1.49 -21.43
N ASP A 161 -9.81 -0.44 -22.25
CA ASP A 161 -10.76 -0.26 -23.35
C ASP A 161 -10.37 -1.09 -24.58
N ASP A 162 -9.06 -1.19 -24.84
CA ASP A 162 -8.48 -2.06 -25.84
C ASP A 162 -7.20 -2.69 -25.28
N LYS A 163 -7.13 -4.02 -25.30
CA LYS A 163 -6.01 -4.77 -24.73
C LYS A 163 -4.82 -4.85 -25.69
N ASP A 164 -5.10 -4.85 -26.99
CA ASP A 164 -4.06 -4.95 -28.02
C ASP A 164 -3.43 -3.56 -28.27
N GLU A 165 -4.19 -2.48 -28.02
CA GLU A 165 -3.75 -1.09 -28.17
C GLU A 165 -3.88 -0.28 -26.86
N PRO A 166 -3.02 -0.54 -25.85
CA PRO A 166 -3.18 -0.01 -24.49
C PRO A 166 -2.84 1.50 -24.35
N SER A 167 -2.56 2.22 -25.44
CA SER A 167 -2.10 3.61 -25.41
C SER A 167 -3.08 4.56 -24.71
N ALA A 168 -4.38 4.36 -24.94
CA ALA A 168 -5.45 5.11 -24.30
C ALA A 168 -5.52 4.84 -22.78
N TRP A 169 -5.36 3.58 -22.38
CA TRP A 169 -5.32 3.16 -20.98
C TRP A 169 -4.09 3.72 -20.26
N ILE A 170 -2.92 3.63 -20.89
CA ILE A 170 -1.68 4.24 -20.40
C ILE A 170 -1.88 5.73 -20.11
N ALA A 171 -2.47 6.47 -21.07
CA ALA A 171 -2.73 7.90 -20.89
C ALA A 171 -3.71 8.18 -19.74
N TYR A 172 -4.74 7.35 -19.57
CA TYR A 172 -5.66 7.43 -18.43
C TYR A 172 -4.91 7.22 -17.11
N GLU A 173 -4.14 6.15 -16.98
CA GLU A 173 -3.45 5.81 -15.73
C GLU A 173 -2.37 6.82 -15.36
N ARG A 174 -1.66 7.37 -16.35
CA ARG A 174 -0.70 8.48 -16.15
C ARG A 174 -1.38 9.74 -15.62
N ALA A 175 -2.61 10.02 -16.08
CA ALA A 175 -3.41 11.13 -15.54
C ALA A 175 -3.99 10.83 -14.15
N ALA A 176 -4.38 9.57 -13.92
CA ALA A 176 -4.98 9.11 -12.66
C ALA A 176 -3.98 9.03 -11.50
N ALA A 177 -2.73 8.59 -11.74
CA ALA A 177 -1.76 8.34 -10.68
C ALA A 177 -1.55 9.54 -9.72
N PRO A 178 -1.34 10.78 -10.20
CA PRO A 178 -1.23 11.94 -9.32
C PRO A 178 -2.52 12.23 -8.52
N LEU A 179 -3.69 11.88 -9.03
CA LEU A 179 -4.96 12.05 -8.30
C LEU A 179 -5.15 10.99 -7.21
N TRP A 180 -4.67 9.76 -7.41
CA TRP A 180 -4.60 8.78 -6.32
C TRP A 180 -3.67 9.28 -5.20
N HIS A 181 -2.57 9.95 -5.52
CA HIS A 181 -1.68 10.55 -4.52
C HIS A 181 -2.39 11.70 -3.79
N CYS A 182 -3.13 12.55 -4.52
CA CYS A 182 -3.98 13.58 -3.93
C CYS A 182 -5.03 13.02 -2.96
N LEU A 183 -5.62 11.88 -3.30
CA LEU A 183 -6.59 11.17 -2.47
C LEU A 183 -5.94 10.70 -1.16
N VAL A 184 -4.78 10.05 -1.23
CA VAL A 184 -4.06 9.57 -0.03
C VAL A 184 -3.57 10.74 0.84
N ALA A 185 -3.06 11.80 0.23
CA ALA A 185 -2.69 13.02 0.95
C ALA A 185 -3.89 13.64 1.69
N ALA A 186 -5.07 13.70 1.05
CA ALA A 186 -6.29 14.14 1.70
C ALA A 186 -6.73 13.21 2.85
N ALA A 187 -6.60 11.90 2.68
CA ALA A 187 -6.90 10.93 3.73
C ALA A 187 -5.95 11.09 4.94
N ASN A 188 -4.65 11.31 4.69
CA ASN A 188 -3.64 11.59 5.72
C ASN A 188 -3.96 12.88 6.50
N ARG A 189 -4.42 13.94 5.83
CA ARG A 189 -4.86 15.17 6.52
C ARG A 189 -6.07 14.93 7.42
N ARG A 190 -6.96 13.99 7.07
CA ARG A 190 -8.17 13.67 7.86
C ARG A 190 -7.92 12.65 8.97
N SER A 191 -6.97 11.74 8.81
CA SER A 191 -6.63 10.72 9.81
C SER A 191 -5.93 11.31 11.05
N VAL A 192 -6.35 10.86 12.24
CA VAL A 192 -5.66 11.18 13.50
C VAL A 192 -4.29 10.52 13.57
N ALA A 193 -4.18 9.25 13.18
CA ALA A 193 -2.92 8.50 13.21
C ALA A 193 -1.87 9.10 12.27
N ALA A 194 -2.26 9.47 11.05
CA ALA A 194 -1.38 10.12 10.08
C ALA A 194 -0.85 11.46 10.60
N ARG A 195 -1.72 12.31 11.17
CA ARG A 195 -1.31 13.59 11.80
C ARG A 195 -0.39 13.41 13.01
N ARG A 196 -0.34 12.20 13.59
CA ARG A 196 0.58 11.83 14.69
C ARG A 196 1.87 11.16 14.19
N GLY A 197 2.17 11.23 12.90
CA GLY A 197 3.41 10.75 12.32
C GLY A 197 3.36 9.30 11.80
N ASN A 198 2.17 8.72 11.64
CA ASN A 198 1.99 7.41 11.00
C ASN A 198 1.21 7.53 9.68
N PRO A 199 1.74 8.18 8.62
CA PRO A 199 0.99 8.41 7.40
C PRO A 199 0.72 7.11 6.62
N ILE A 200 -0.37 7.12 5.86
CA ILE A 200 -0.66 6.15 4.81
C ILE A 200 0.31 6.40 3.65
N ALA A 201 0.99 5.34 3.21
CA ALA A 201 1.93 5.37 2.08
C ALA A 201 1.28 4.82 0.80
N ILE A 202 1.85 5.20 -0.36
CA ILE A 202 1.43 4.69 -1.67
C ILE A 202 2.13 3.37 -1.99
N LEU A 203 1.37 2.39 -2.46
CA LEU A 203 1.88 1.20 -3.15
C LEU A 203 1.54 1.34 -4.64
N PRO A 204 2.54 1.52 -5.53
CA PRO A 204 2.35 2.00 -6.90
C PRO A 204 1.98 0.90 -7.91
N ALA A 205 0.96 0.08 -7.62
CA ALA A 205 0.60 -1.08 -8.45
C ALA A 205 0.21 -0.70 -9.90
N ALA A 206 -0.74 0.23 -10.09
CA ALA A 206 -1.10 0.72 -11.42
C ALA A 206 0.10 1.31 -12.18
N THR A 207 0.88 2.17 -11.52
CA THR A 207 2.06 2.81 -12.11
C THR A 207 3.12 1.78 -12.52
N ALA A 208 3.28 0.68 -11.78
CA ALA A 208 4.19 -0.40 -12.15
C ALA A 208 3.78 -1.07 -13.46
N LEU A 209 2.49 -1.40 -13.63
CA LEU A 209 1.98 -2.01 -14.87
C LEU A 209 2.20 -1.07 -16.07
N VAL A 210 1.76 0.19 -15.93
CA VAL A 210 1.89 1.20 -16.99
C VAL A 210 3.35 1.42 -17.38
N THR A 211 4.24 1.54 -16.38
CA THR A 211 5.66 1.79 -16.63
C THR A 211 6.32 0.61 -17.34
N LEU A 212 5.95 -0.62 -17.01
CA LEU A 212 6.51 -1.79 -17.68
C LEU A 212 6.02 -1.88 -19.15
N ILE A 213 4.73 -1.64 -19.39
CA ILE A 213 4.14 -1.65 -20.74
C ILE A 213 4.75 -0.55 -21.62
N GLU A 214 4.85 0.69 -21.11
CA GLU A 214 5.48 1.79 -21.84
C GLU A 214 6.96 1.53 -22.14
N ARG A 215 7.71 1.00 -21.16
CA ARG A 215 9.13 0.67 -21.34
C ARG A 215 9.33 -0.43 -22.38
N ALA A 216 8.45 -1.43 -22.45
CA ALA A 216 8.49 -2.40 -23.54
C ALA A 216 8.30 -1.70 -24.89
N ALA A 217 7.22 -0.93 -25.03
CA ALA A 217 6.85 -0.26 -26.27
C ALA A 217 7.92 0.71 -26.82
N ASN A 218 8.65 1.38 -25.94
CA ASN A 218 9.69 2.34 -26.32
C ASN A 218 11.12 1.73 -26.36
N GLY A 219 11.26 0.41 -26.16
CA GLY A 219 12.54 -0.29 -26.20
C GLY A 219 13.44 -0.07 -24.97
N SER A 220 12.90 0.42 -23.85
CA SER A 220 13.62 0.61 -22.58
C SER A 220 13.18 -0.35 -21.46
N ALA A 221 12.57 -1.48 -21.82
CA ALA A 221 12.23 -2.53 -20.87
C ALA A 221 13.47 -3.04 -20.12
N PRO A 222 13.32 -3.46 -18.84
CA PRO A 222 14.42 -4.05 -18.09
C PRO A 222 15.07 -5.22 -18.87
N PRO A 223 16.40 -5.34 -18.87
CA PRO A 223 17.08 -6.47 -19.49
C PRO A 223 16.54 -7.81 -18.97
N GLY A 224 16.19 -8.73 -19.87
CA GLY A 224 15.54 -10.01 -19.53
C GLY A 224 14.02 -10.00 -19.64
N TRP A 225 13.38 -8.85 -19.89
CA TRP A 225 11.97 -8.79 -20.25
C TRP A 225 11.75 -9.37 -21.67
N PRO A 226 10.75 -10.26 -21.87
CA PRO A 226 10.67 -11.08 -23.08
C PRO A 226 9.98 -10.37 -24.27
N GLU A 227 9.29 -9.26 -24.05
CA GLU A 227 8.42 -8.64 -25.06
C GLU A 227 8.74 -7.16 -25.29
N LYS A 228 8.58 -6.70 -26.53
CA LYS A 228 8.88 -5.31 -26.94
C LYS A 228 7.65 -4.57 -27.45
N ASP A 229 6.55 -5.28 -27.68
CA ASP A 229 5.28 -4.68 -28.07
C ASP A 229 4.41 -4.33 -26.85
N ALA A 230 3.66 -3.23 -26.95
CA ALA A 230 2.79 -2.75 -25.87
C ALA A 230 1.62 -3.70 -25.62
N GLY A 231 0.93 -4.13 -26.68
CA GLY A 231 -0.22 -5.03 -26.61
C GLY A 231 0.17 -6.41 -26.09
N ARG A 232 1.27 -6.97 -26.59
CA ARG A 232 1.79 -8.26 -26.10
C ARG A 232 2.31 -8.18 -24.66
N THR A 233 2.97 -7.09 -24.27
CA THR A 233 3.37 -6.86 -22.87
C THR A 233 2.14 -6.76 -21.98
N THR A 234 1.08 -6.08 -22.45
CA THR A 234 -0.21 -6.03 -21.77
C THR A 234 -0.83 -7.42 -21.63
N ALA A 235 -0.80 -8.24 -22.68
CA ALA A 235 -1.31 -9.61 -22.65
C ALA A 235 -0.52 -10.55 -21.71
N LEU A 236 0.77 -10.29 -21.51
CA LEU A 236 1.59 -11.00 -20.52
C LEU A 236 1.22 -10.63 -19.08
N LEU A 237 0.70 -9.43 -18.82
CA LEU A 237 0.46 -8.91 -17.48
C LEU A 237 -1.01 -8.94 -17.07
N ILE A 238 -1.93 -8.69 -18.00
CA ILE A 238 -3.37 -8.56 -17.78
C ILE A 238 -4.09 -9.67 -18.58
N GLN A 239 -4.89 -10.48 -17.89
CA GLN A 239 -5.56 -11.65 -18.45
C GLN A 239 -6.80 -11.25 -19.27
N ASP A 240 -7.70 -10.49 -18.67
CA ASP A 240 -8.88 -9.94 -19.34
C ASP A 240 -8.69 -8.43 -19.54
N GLN A 241 -9.67 -7.60 -19.21
CA GLN A 241 -9.53 -6.15 -19.25
C GLN A 241 -8.95 -5.57 -17.96
N VAL A 242 -8.89 -6.30 -16.85
CA VAL A 242 -8.47 -5.73 -15.56
C VAL A 242 -7.72 -6.71 -14.65
N HIS A 243 -8.05 -7.99 -14.67
CA HIS A 243 -7.44 -8.99 -13.80
C HIS A 243 -6.07 -9.39 -14.33
N PRO A 244 -5.06 -9.53 -13.46
CA PRO A 244 -3.72 -9.87 -13.89
C PRO A 244 -3.56 -11.35 -14.25
N THR A 245 -2.62 -11.65 -15.14
CA THR A 245 -2.20 -13.03 -15.44
C THR A 245 -1.39 -13.62 -14.27
N ARG A 246 -0.90 -14.86 -14.41
CA ARG A 246 0.07 -15.42 -13.46
C ARG A 246 1.34 -14.56 -13.31
N LEU A 247 1.89 -14.06 -14.42
CA LEU A 247 3.07 -13.20 -14.42
C LEU A 247 2.73 -11.81 -13.85
N GLY A 248 1.54 -11.28 -14.16
CA GLY A 248 1.05 -10.03 -13.58
C GLY A 248 0.91 -10.10 -12.06
N HIS A 249 0.31 -11.16 -11.52
CA HIS A 249 0.24 -11.37 -10.07
C HIS A 249 1.63 -11.42 -9.42
N TYR A 250 2.59 -12.09 -10.05
CA TYR A 250 3.97 -12.15 -9.55
C TYR A 250 4.64 -10.76 -9.54
N ALA A 251 4.51 -10.01 -10.64
CA ALA A 251 5.04 -8.64 -10.73
C ALA A 251 4.45 -7.72 -9.65
N LEU A 252 3.14 -7.82 -9.40
CA LEU A 252 2.45 -7.04 -8.38
C LEU A 252 2.84 -7.46 -6.95
N ALA A 253 3.09 -8.75 -6.70
CA ALA A 253 3.62 -9.24 -5.43
C ALA A 253 5.05 -8.70 -5.16
N LEU A 254 5.92 -8.67 -6.18
CA LEU A 254 7.26 -8.10 -6.08
C LEU A 254 7.21 -6.59 -5.78
N VAL A 255 6.34 -5.84 -6.46
CA VAL A 255 6.15 -4.39 -6.21
C VAL A 255 5.62 -4.15 -4.80
N THR A 256 4.68 -4.98 -4.34
CA THR A 256 4.12 -4.93 -2.98
C THR A 256 5.22 -5.15 -1.94
N TYR A 257 6.02 -6.21 -2.11
CA TYR A 257 7.17 -6.49 -1.24
C TYR A 257 8.16 -5.31 -1.21
N ALA A 258 8.52 -4.79 -2.39
CA ALA A 258 9.51 -3.73 -2.53
C ALA A 258 9.04 -2.42 -1.87
N ALA A 259 7.77 -2.07 -2.05
CA ALA A 259 7.17 -0.91 -1.38
C ALA A 259 7.19 -1.08 0.13
N MET A 260 6.68 -2.20 0.65
CA MET A 260 6.55 -2.44 2.09
C MET A 260 7.89 -2.52 2.83
N THR A 261 8.92 -3.06 2.19
CA THR A 261 10.23 -3.28 2.83
C THR A 261 11.27 -2.22 2.50
N GLY A 262 11.00 -1.35 1.52
CA GLY A 262 11.99 -0.43 0.95
C GLY A 262 13.16 -1.11 0.23
N ARG A 263 13.08 -2.42 -0.06
CA ARG A 263 14.16 -3.24 -0.60
C ARG A 263 13.76 -3.89 -1.91
N ALA A 264 14.67 -3.88 -2.89
CA ALA A 264 14.47 -4.64 -4.12
C ALA A 264 14.48 -6.15 -3.81
N PRO A 265 13.49 -6.94 -4.25
CA PRO A 265 13.40 -8.40 -4.01
C PRO A 265 14.38 -9.21 -4.88
N ILE A 266 15.63 -8.76 -5.01
CA ILE A 266 16.64 -9.41 -5.85
C ILE A 266 16.97 -10.81 -5.30
N GLY A 267 16.88 -11.82 -6.15
CA GLY A 267 17.14 -13.21 -5.78
C GLY A 267 15.98 -13.89 -5.06
N ALA A 268 14.82 -13.23 -4.97
CA ALA A 268 13.62 -13.83 -4.43
C ALA A 268 13.14 -15.03 -5.26
N TRP A 269 12.31 -15.85 -4.64
CA TRP A 269 11.56 -16.92 -5.28
C TRP A 269 10.79 -16.41 -6.51
N ALA A 270 10.70 -17.27 -7.52
CA ALA A 270 9.89 -17.07 -8.70
C ALA A 270 8.96 -18.28 -8.91
N PRO A 271 7.71 -18.06 -9.36
CA PRO A 271 6.80 -19.11 -9.76
C PRO A 271 7.37 -20.04 -10.83
N GLU A 272 6.98 -21.32 -10.79
CA GLU A 272 7.31 -22.28 -11.84
C GLU A 272 6.80 -21.78 -13.21
N GLY A 273 7.59 -22.00 -14.26
CA GLY A 273 7.27 -21.59 -15.62
C GLY A 273 7.61 -20.14 -15.96
N ILE A 274 8.05 -19.32 -15.00
CA ILE A 274 8.60 -17.99 -15.29
C ILE A 274 10.10 -18.12 -15.57
N ASP A 275 10.54 -17.60 -16.72
CA ASP A 275 11.95 -17.58 -17.10
C ASP A 275 12.81 -16.86 -16.03
N PRO A 276 13.97 -17.40 -15.62
CA PRO A 276 14.80 -16.80 -14.59
C PRO A 276 15.30 -15.38 -14.90
N GLN A 277 15.55 -15.05 -16.18
CA GLN A 277 15.95 -13.70 -16.56
C GLN A 277 14.78 -12.73 -16.45
N THR A 278 13.58 -13.15 -16.88
CA THR A 278 12.35 -12.38 -16.69
C THR A 278 12.04 -12.15 -15.20
N ALA A 279 12.20 -13.18 -14.36
CA ALA A 279 12.01 -13.05 -12.92
C ALA A 279 12.99 -12.03 -12.32
N ARG A 280 14.28 -12.14 -12.65
CA ARG A 280 15.30 -11.20 -12.18
C ARG A 280 15.03 -9.77 -12.66
N ALA A 281 14.59 -9.60 -13.90
CA ALA A 281 14.21 -8.32 -14.49
C ALA A 281 13.05 -7.66 -13.70
N LEU A 282 12.02 -8.44 -13.36
CA LEU A 282 10.89 -7.96 -12.57
C LEU A 282 11.27 -7.62 -11.13
N GLN A 283 12.18 -8.38 -10.51
CA GLN A 283 12.67 -8.11 -9.16
C GLN A 283 13.41 -6.77 -9.06
N ASP A 284 14.27 -6.48 -10.04
CA ASP A 284 14.99 -5.20 -10.13
C ASP A 284 14.04 -4.03 -10.44
N PHE A 285 13.14 -4.25 -11.40
CA PHE A 285 12.10 -3.30 -11.76
C PHE A 285 11.22 -2.91 -10.56
N ALA A 286 10.77 -3.89 -9.77
CA ALA A 286 9.95 -3.67 -8.60
C ALA A 286 10.63 -2.75 -7.57
N GLY A 287 11.92 -2.98 -7.31
CA GLY A 287 12.74 -2.11 -6.45
C GLY A 287 12.82 -0.68 -6.98
N THR A 288 13.06 -0.51 -8.28
CA THR A 288 13.16 0.81 -8.92
C THR A 288 11.85 1.59 -8.86
N VAL A 289 10.72 0.94 -9.16
CA VAL A 289 9.39 1.59 -9.13
C VAL A 289 8.99 1.95 -7.71
N ALA A 290 9.18 1.05 -6.74
CA ALA A 290 8.89 1.31 -5.34
C ALA A 290 9.73 2.49 -4.80
N ALA A 291 11.03 2.50 -5.08
CA ALA A 291 11.91 3.58 -4.66
C ALA A 291 11.56 4.93 -5.32
N THR A 292 11.05 4.92 -6.55
CA THR A 292 10.59 6.13 -7.24
C THR A 292 9.33 6.68 -6.59
N ALA A 293 8.32 5.82 -6.36
CA ALA A 293 7.08 6.22 -5.71
C ALA A 293 7.31 6.76 -4.28
N ALA A 294 8.24 6.16 -3.53
CA ALA A 294 8.58 6.59 -2.18
C ALA A 294 9.22 8.00 -2.11
N ARG A 295 9.74 8.51 -3.24
CA ARG A 295 10.34 9.85 -3.35
C ARG A 295 9.39 10.90 -3.91
N GLU A 296 8.16 10.52 -4.27
CA GLU A 296 7.21 11.48 -4.79
C GLU A 296 6.78 12.46 -3.69
N PRO A 297 6.83 13.78 -3.96
CA PRO A 297 6.44 14.77 -2.97
C PRO A 297 4.94 14.71 -2.71
N GLU A 298 4.53 15.10 -1.49
CA GLU A 298 3.11 15.27 -1.19
C GLU A 298 2.50 16.32 -2.16
N PRO A 299 1.37 16.01 -2.82
CA PRO A 299 0.79 16.90 -3.80
C PRO A 299 0.05 18.08 -3.16
N ASP A 300 0.15 19.25 -3.78
CA ASP A 300 -0.56 20.46 -3.39
C ASP A 300 -2.09 20.31 -3.60
N PRO A 301 -2.93 20.56 -2.57
CA PRO A 301 -4.39 20.39 -2.69
C PRO A 301 -5.05 21.24 -3.77
N ALA A 302 -4.56 22.45 -4.02
CA ALA A 302 -5.13 23.31 -5.07
C ALA A 302 -4.78 22.78 -6.46
N ALA A 303 -3.55 22.31 -6.67
CA ALA A 303 -3.14 21.61 -7.88
C ALA A 303 -3.95 20.32 -8.10
N CYS A 304 -4.22 19.56 -7.04
CA CYS A 304 -5.11 18.39 -7.09
C CYS A 304 -6.52 18.75 -7.58
N ALA A 305 -7.12 19.80 -6.98
CA ALA A 305 -8.44 20.26 -7.36
C ALA A 305 -8.50 20.75 -8.81
N ALA A 306 -7.51 21.54 -9.23
CA ALA A 306 -7.40 22.02 -10.61
C ALA A 306 -7.29 20.86 -11.61
N ARG A 307 -6.43 19.88 -11.31
CA ARG A 307 -6.24 18.67 -12.14
C ARG A 307 -7.53 17.86 -12.27
N LEU A 308 -8.22 17.59 -11.16
CA LEU A 308 -9.48 16.85 -11.19
C LEU A 308 -10.53 17.59 -12.04
N ARG A 309 -10.62 18.92 -11.92
CA ARG A 309 -11.59 19.75 -12.65
C ARG A 309 -11.40 19.68 -14.16
N SER A 310 -10.16 19.81 -14.65
CA SER A 310 -9.88 19.76 -16.08
C SER A 310 -9.97 18.34 -16.63
N GLN A 311 -9.29 17.40 -15.99
CA GLN A 311 -9.13 16.04 -16.51
C GLN A 311 -10.41 15.21 -16.45
N ALA A 312 -11.37 15.59 -15.59
CA ALA A 312 -12.69 14.99 -15.53
C ALA A 312 -13.33 14.80 -16.90
N THR A 313 -13.51 15.91 -17.62
CA THR A 313 -14.19 15.90 -18.93
C THR A 313 -13.26 15.63 -20.10
N GLU A 314 -11.95 15.85 -19.92
CA GLU A 314 -10.94 15.70 -20.97
C GLU A 314 -10.43 14.27 -21.12
N ILE A 315 -10.25 13.55 -20.00
CA ILE A 315 -9.59 12.24 -19.98
C ILE A 315 -10.54 11.20 -19.41
N PHE A 316 -11.02 11.40 -18.19
CA PHE A 316 -11.64 10.34 -17.42
C PHE A 316 -13.01 9.93 -17.98
N TRP A 317 -13.94 10.85 -18.23
CA TRP A 317 -15.28 10.46 -18.71
C TRP A 317 -15.23 9.97 -20.16
N PRO A 318 -14.42 10.56 -21.06
CA PRO A 318 -14.17 9.97 -22.37
C PRO A 318 -13.61 8.55 -22.30
N TYR A 319 -12.72 8.26 -21.34
CA TYR A 319 -12.19 6.92 -21.14
C TYR A 319 -13.27 5.96 -20.63
N MET A 320 -14.04 6.35 -19.60
CA MET A 320 -15.16 5.56 -19.08
C MET A 320 -16.23 5.25 -20.12
N GLU A 321 -16.48 6.18 -21.04
CA GLU A 321 -17.33 5.94 -22.20
C GLU A 321 -16.84 4.73 -23.00
N ARG A 322 -15.54 4.67 -23.30
CA ARG A 322 -14.94 3.58 -24.08
C ARG A 322 -14.87 2.26 -23.32
N ALA A 323 -14.27 2.29 -22.13
CA ALA A 323 -13.95 1.09 -21.35
C ALA A 323 -15.19 0.43 -20.72
N HIS A 324 -16.25 1.21 -20.44
CA HIS A 324 -17.35 0.74 -19.59
C HIS A 324 -18.73 0.92 -20.22
N TRP A 325 -19.08 2.13 -20.67
CA TRP A 325 -20.45 2.41 -21.09
C TRP A 325 -20.77 1.90 -22.49
N ARG A 326 -19.81 1.92 -23.42
CA ARG A 326 -20.02 1.39 -24.79
C ARG A 326 -20.32 -0.12 -24.79
N PRO A 327 -19.56 -0.98 -24.09
CA PRO A 327 -19.90 -2.39 -23.98
C PRO A 327 -21.29 -2.65 -23.36
N GLN A 328 -21.74 -1.79 -22.44
CA GLN A 328 -22.99 -1.99 -21.69
C GLN A 328 -24.23 -1.42 -22.41
N ALA A 329 -24.11 -0.24 -23.02
CA ALA A 329 -25.24 0.55 -23.53
C ALA A 329 -25.13 0.91 -25.02
N GLY A 330 -24.09 0.42 -25.72
CA GLY A 330 -23.80 0.77 -27.10
C GLY A 330 -23.33 2.22 -27.27
N LEU A 331 -23.02 2.60 -28.52
CA LEU A 331 -22.40 3.90 -28.82
C LEU A 331 -23.29 5.10 -28.43
N LEU A 332 -24.58 5.05 -28.76
CA LEU A 332 -25.49 6.15 -28.50
C LEU A 332 -25.74 6.31 -26.99
N GLY A 333 -26.01 5.21 -26.28
CA GLY A 333 -26.20 5.22 -24.83
C GLY A 333 -24.98 5.74 -24.09
N ALA A 334 -23.77 5.30 -24.48
CA ALA A 334 -22.52 5.76 -23.88
C ALA A 334 -22.30 7.27 -24.09
N ARG A 335 -22.61 7.81 -25.27
CA ARG A 335 -22.51 9.25 -25.55
C ARG A 335 -23.49 10.07 -24.72
N VAL A 336 -24.73 9.58 -24.55
CA VAL A 336 -25.73 10.22 -23.68
C VAL A 336 -25.26 10.22 -22.23
N GLU A 337 -24.74 9.10 -21.73
CA GLU A 337 -24.25 9.01 -20.35
C GLU A 337 -23.06 9.97 -20.13
N ARG A 338 -22.10 10.02 -21.07
CA ARG A 338 -20.99 10.98 -21.01
C ARG A 338 -21.48 12.42 -20.96
N LEU A 339 -22.40 12.80 -21.85
CA LEU A 339 -22.95 14.16 -21.87
C LEU A 339 -23.66 14.48 -20.55
N SER A 340 -24.48 13.56 -20.05
CA SER A 340 -25.17 13.68 -18.77
C SER A 340 -24.19 13.87 -17.60
N LYS A 341 -23.12 13.08 -17.54
CA LYS A 341 -22.08 13.19 -16.50
C LYS A 341 -21.29 14.49 -16.63
N ALA A 342 -20.97 14.94 -17.85
CA ALA A 342 -20.29 16.21 -18.08
C ALA A 342 -21.14 17.42 -17.70
N LEU A 343 -22.45 17.40 -18.00
CA LEU A 343 -23.39 18.45 -17.60
C LEU A 343 -23.56 18.50 -16.08
N ARG A 344 -23.73 17.34 -15.42
CA ARG A 344 -23.79 17.25 -13.95
C ARG A 344 -22.51 17.76 -13.29
N TRP A 345 -21.34 17.45 -13.87
CA TRP A 345 -20.05 17.97 -13.41
C TRP A 345 -19.96 19.49 -13.50
N ARG A 346 -20.27 20.05 -14.68
CA ARG A 346 -20.28 21.50 -14.90
C ARG A 346 -21.25 22.22 -13.98
N TRP A 347 -22.46 21.67 -13.81
CA TRP A 347 -23.46 22.24 -12.91
C TRP A 347 -23.02 22.21 -11.44
N LYS A 348 -22.40 21.12 -10.99
CA LYS A 348 -21.83 21.01 -9.64
C LYS A 348 -20.77 22.09 -9.41
N LEU A 349 -19.83 22.26 -10.34
CA LEU A 349 -18.79 23.27 -10.25
C LEU A 349 -19.33 24.71 -10.39
N TRP A 350 -20.41 24.91 -11.14
CA TRP A 350 -21.07 26.21 -11.21
C TRP A 350 -21.78 26.58 -9.90
N ARG A 351 -22.48 25.63 -9.26
CA ARG A 351 -23.14 25.85 -7.96
C ARG A 351 -22.15 25.99 -6.81
N ALA A 352 -21.02 25.30 -6.88
CA ALA A 352 -19.98 25.34 -5.86
C ALA A 352 -18.59 25.48 -6.50
N PRO A 353 -18.19 26.70 -6.90
CA PRO A 353 -16.90 26.95 -7.56
C PRO A 353 -15.68 26.59 -6.70
N GLY A 354 -15.86 26.56 -5.38
CA GLY A 354 -14.84 26.11 -4.41
C GLY A 354 -14.84 24.61 -4.14
N TRP A 355 -15.79 23.83 -4.67
CA TRP A 355 -15.91 22.42 -4.32
C TRP A 355 -14.68 21.62 -4.75
N THR A 356 -14.16 20.82 -3.82
CA THR A 356 -13.05 19.89 -4.02
C THR A 356 -13.19 18.75 -3.01
N PRO A 357 -12.89 17.49 -3.39
CA PRO A 357 -12.84 16.40 -2.43
C PRO A 357 -11.58 16.44 -1.54
N PHE A 358 -10.58 17.27 -1.89
CA PHE A 358 -9.27 17.29 -1.23
C PHE A 358 -9.20 18.18 0.01
N ASP A 359 -10.27 18.93 0.31
CA ASP A 359 -10.38 19.81 1.46
C ASP A 359 -11.13 19.09 2.61
N PRO A 360 -10.60 19.06 3.84
CA PRO A 360 -11.33 18.53 5.00
C PRO A 360 -12.67 19.23 5.28
N SER A 361 -12.88 20.48 4.87
CA SER A 361 -14.16 21.18 5.09
C SER A 361 -15.25 20.82 4.09
N SER A 362 -14.97 19.99 3.08
CA SER A 362 -15.95 19.59 2.07
C SER A 362 -16.97 18.55 2.56
N ASP A 363 -16.81 18.05 3.78
CA ASP A 363 -17.70 17.06 4.39
C ASP A 363 -18.95 17.75 4.96
N GLY A 364 -19.81 18.27 4.07
CA GLY A 364 -21.07 18.87 4.50
C GLY A 364 -21.86 19.50 3.35
N THR A 365 -23.07 18.96 3.13
CA THR A 365 -24.15 19.42 2.23
C THR A 365 -23.97 19.13 0.73
N GLY A 366 -24.51 17.99 0.31
CA GLY A 366 -24.75 17.62 -1.08
C GLY A 366 -25.71 16.45 -1.17
#